data_AF-A0A1M7RCI1-F1
#
_entry.id   AF-A0A1M7RCI1-F1
#
_cell.length_a   1.000
_cell.length_b   1.000
_cell.length_c   1.000
_cell.angle_alpha   90.00
_cell.angle_beta   90.00
_cell.angle_gamma   90.00
#
_symmetry.space_group_name_H-M   'P 1'
#
loop_
_entity.id
_entity.type
_entity.pdbx_description
1 polymer ?
#
loop_
_entity_poly.entity_id
_entity_poly.type
_entity_poly.pdbx_seq_one_letter_code
_entity_poly.pdbx_strand_id
1 'polypeptide(L)'
;MTVRAGGFIAAAAVLATLLAGCSTSDEDNARSALSEFLDEVGEQDYQEACGYLDKSAKQKLGADCTAALSNRYADLSATVRSDLDKIQVDRVTVKGSTATVTDRNIEVVQTVRTTKKDKNGKKKTTTSTSRQTAPDVSSGNGFTLVKSGDNWLVRDGL
;
A
#
# COMPACT_ATOMS: atom_id res chain seq x y z
N MET A 1 -20.00 -24.36 68.93
CA MET A 1 -20.59 -23.07 68.54
C MET A 1 -19.50 -22.27 67.84
N THR A 2 -19.48 -22.28 66.49
CA THR A 2 -19.75 -21.12 65.58
C THR A 2 -18.55 -20.12 65.53
N VAL A 3 -17.93 -19.66 64.43
CA VAL A 3 -18.04 -19.78 62.94
C VAL A 3 -16.67 -19.40 62.30
N ARG A 4 -16.41 -19.99 61.12
CA ARG A 4 -15.56 -19.65 59.96
C ARG A 4 -14.94 -18.23 59.82
N ALA A 5 -13.76 -18.18 59.20
CA ALA A 5 -13.44 -17.56 57.88
C ALA A 5 -11.94 -17.84 57.61
N GLY A 6 -11.46 -18.30 56.45
CA GLY A 6 -11.85 -17.97 55.08
C GLY A 6 -10.70 -17.22 54.41
N GLY A 7 -9.58 -17.89 54.14
CA GLY A 7 -8.42 -17.32 53.44
C GLY A 7 -8.32 -17.83 52.01
N PHE A 8 -8.86 -17.06 51.06
CA PHE A 8 -8.66 -17.30 49.64
C PHE A 8 -7.23 -16.87 49.25
N ILE A 9 -6.38 -17.84 48.89
CA ILE A 9 -5.11 -17.53 48.24
C ILE A 9 -5.40 -17.28 46.76
N ALA A 10 -5.44 -16.00 46.38
CA ALA A 10 -5.50 -15.56 45.00
C ALA A 10 -4.13 -15.84 44.34
N ALA A 11 -4.05 -16.89 43.54
CA ALA A 11 -2.94 -17.10 42.62
C ALA A 11 -3.17 -16.22 41.37
N ALA A 12 -2.67 -14.99 41.42
CA ALA A 12 -2.51 -14.15 40.24
C ALA A 12 -1.07 -14.28 39.75
N ALA A 13 -0.86 -14.89 38.58
CA ALA A 13 0.31 -14.57 37.76
C ALA A 13 0.15 -15.06 36.31
N VAL A 14 -0.29 -14.12 35.48
CA VAL A 14 0.22 -13.84 34.13
C VAL A 14 0.10 -14.96 33.11
N LEU A 15 -1.07 -15.03 32.45
CA LEU A 15 -1.08 -15.37 31.03
C LEU A 15 -0.25 -14.30 30.31
N ALA A 16 1.01 -14.60 30.06
CA ALA A 16 1.77 -13.92 29.03
C ALA A 16 1.15 -14.37 27.70
N THR A 17 0.04 -13.73 27.32
CA THR A 17 -0.33 -13.61 25.92
C THR A 17 0.84 -12.89 25.25
N LEU A 18 1.80 -13.69 24.80
CA LEU A 18 2.60 -13.40 23.62
C LEU A 18 1.59 -13.20 22.48
N LEU A 19 0.97 -12.03 22.46
CA LEU A 19 0.63 -11.37 21.22
C LEU A 19 1.97 -11.21 20.51
N ALA A 20 2.37 -12.24 19.78
CA ALA A 20 3.14 -12.07 18.57
C ALA A 20 2.28 -11.17 17.67
N GLY A 21 2.25 -9.88 17.99
CA GLY A 21 1.83 -8.88 17.04
C GLY A 21 2.80 -9.05 15.89
N CYS A 22 2.29 -9.50 14.75
CA CYS A 22 2.98 -9.34 13.49
C CYS A 22 3.33 -7.85 13.40
N SER A 23 4.57 -7.50 13.75
CA SER A 23 5.16 -6.23 13.40
C SER A 23 5.22 -6.23 11.89
N THR A 24 4.26 -5.59 11.23
CA THR A 24 4.31 -5.32 9.78
C THR A 24 5.67 -4.69 9.50
N SER A 25 6.43 -5.28 8.58
CA SER A 25 7.81 -4.86 8.34
C SER A 25 7.85 -3.45 7.75
N ASP A 26 8.98 -2.76 7.89
CA ASP A 26 9.15 -1.44 7.26
C ASP A 26 9.01 -1.53 5.74
N GLU A 27 9.42 -2.65 5.13
CA GLU A 27 9.19 -2.95 3.73
C GLU A 27 7.69 -3.01 3.40
N ASP A 28 6.88 -3.68 4.22
CA ASP A 28 5.44 -3.80 4.00
C ASP A 28 4.74 -2.45 4.17
N ASN A 29 5.11 -1.66 5.19
CA ASN A 29 4.53 -0.33 5.41
C ASN A 29 4.90 0.64 4.28
N ALA A 30 6.15 0.64 3.83
CA ALA A 30 6.58 1.44 2.68
C ALA A 30 5.91 0.99 1.37
N ARG A 31 5.68 -0.33 1.21
CA ARG A 31 4.92 -0.88 0.09
C ARG A 31 3.49 -0.36 0.10
N SER A 32 2.79 -0.48 1.23
CA SER A 32 1.42 0.00 1.39
C SER A 32 1.30 1.49 1.10
N ALA A 33 2.19 2.32 1.67
CA ALA A 33 2.14 3.77 1.45
C ALA A 33 2.33 4.17 -0.03
N LEU A 34 3.20 3.48 -0.77
CA LEU A 34 3.35 3.76 -2.21
C LEU A 34 2.14 3.28 -3.02
N SER A 35 1.59 2.11 -2.67
CA SER A 35 0.38 1.59 -3.30
C SER A 35 -0.81 2.51 -3.08
N GLU A 36 -1.03 2.98 -1.84
CA GLU A 36 -2.10 3.92 -1.50
C GLU A 36 -1.91 5.26 -2.23
N PHE A 37 -0.70 5.82 -2.29
CA PHE A 37 -0.44 7.02 -3.08
C PHE A 37 -0.83 6.85 -4.58
N LEU A 38 -0.44 5.74 -5.20
CA LEU A 38 -0.72 5.49 -6.61
C LEU A 38 -2.20 5.18 -6.87
N ASP A 39 -2.87 4.56 -5.91
CA ASP A 39 -4.31 4.30 -5.94
C ASP A 39 -5.09 5.62 -5.98
N GLU A 40 -4.80 6.56 -5.06
CA GLU A 40 -5.43 7.88 -5.04
C GLU A 40 -5.15 8.68 -6.33
N VAL A 41 -3.95 8.54 -6.92
CA VAL A 41 -3.64 9.12 -8.24
C VAL A 41 -4.51 8.51 -9.35
N GLY A 42 -4.78 7.20 -9.28
CA GLY A 42 -5.68 6.48 -10.19
C GLY A 42 -7.12 6.95 -10.06
N GLU A 43 -7.59 7.12 -8.83
CA GLU A 43 -8.94 7.64 -8.51
C GLU A 43 -9.08 9.14 -8.79
N GLN A 44 -7.97 9.83 -9.01
CA GLN A 44 -7.88 11.29 -9.18
C GLN A 44 -8.22 12.07 -7.91
N ASP A 45 -8.15 11.42 -6.74
CA ASP A 45 -8.20 12.10 -5.45
C ASP A 45 -6.81 12.67 -5.12
N TYR A 46 -6.43 13.72 -5.85
CA TYR A 46 -5.13 14.37 -5.65
C TYR A 46 -5.04 15.10 -4.31
N GLN A 47 -6.15 15.28 -3.59
CA GLN A 47 -6.12 15.82 -2.23
C GLN A 47 -5.61 14.75 -1.26
N GLU A 48 -6.17 13.54 -1.33
CA GLU A 48 -5.73 12.41 -0.51
C GLU A 48 -4.33 11.93 -0.93
N ALA A 49 -4.02 11.89 -2.23
CA ALA A 49 -2.68 11.57 -2.73
C ALA A 49 -1.60 12.51 -2.15
N CYS A 50 -1.91 13.80 -1.99
CA CYS A 50 -1.02 14.75 -1.32
C CYS A 50 -0.77 14.40 0.15
N GLY A 51 -1.68 13.70 0.83
CA GLY A 51 -1.49 13.16 2.18
C GLY A 51 -0.27 12.26 2.30
N TYR A 52 0.02 11.47 1.27
CA TYR A 52 1.12 10.51 1.21
C TYR A 52 2.48 11.13 0.85
N LEU A 53 2.53 12.43 0.57
CA LEU A 53 3.78 13.11 0.23
C LEU A 53 4.47 13.70 1.46
N ASP A 54 5.80 13.56 1.49
CA ASP A 54 6.63 14.20 2.50
C ASP A 54 6.68 15.72 2.28
N LYS A 55 7.17 16.45 3.28
CA LYS A 55 7.29 17.91 3.23
C LYS A 55 8.17 18.38 2.07
N SER A 56 9.24 17.66 1.76
CA SER A 56 10.18 18.01 0.69
C SER A 56 9.54 17.84 -0.69
N ALA A 57 8.82 16.75 -0.92
CA ALA A 57 8.01 16.54 -2.12
C ALA A 57 6.96 17.65 -2.29
N LYS A 58 6.19 17.94 -1.23
CA LYS A 58 5.21 19.04 -1.23
C LYS A 58 5.85 20.38 -1.58
N GLN A 59 7.02 20.67 -1.02
CA GLN A 59 7.76 21.90 -1.33
C GLN A 59 8.21 21.96 -2.80
N LYS A 60 8.61 20.82 -3.40
CA LYS A 60 8.97 20.76 -4.83
C LYS A 60 7.76 20.97 -5.75
N LEU A 61 6.59 20.45 -5.36
CA LEU A 61 5.34 20.65 -6.09
C LEU A 61 4.82 22.09 -6.01
N GLY A 62 5.17 22.80 -4.93
CA GLY A 62 4.81 24.20 -4.72
C GLY A 62 3.62 24.37 -3.76
N ALA A 63 3.00 25.56 -3.80
CA ALA A 63 1.95 25.93 -2.84
C ALA A 63 0.64 25.14 -3.01
N ASP A 64 0.35 24.67 -4.23
CA ASP A 64 -0.84 23.90 -4.56
C ASP A 64 -0.44 22.48 -5.01
N CYS A 65 -0.36 21.59 -4.03
CA CYS A 65 0.03 20.20 -4.25
C CYS A 65 -0.99 19.46 -5.16
N THR A 66 -2.28 19.69 -4.94
CA THR A 66 -3.37 19.04 -5.68
C THR A 66 -3.33 19.43 -7.15
N ALA A 67 -3.19 20.72 -7.46
CA ALA A 67 -3.06 21.18 -8.84
C ALA A 67 -1.78 20.66 -9.51
N ALA A 68 -0.67 20.59 -8.78
CA ALA A 68 0.59 20.07 -9.31
C ALA A 68 0.50 18.57 -9.67
N LEU A 69 -0.08 17.75 -8.79
CA LEU A 69 -0.32 16.33 -9.07
C LEU A 69 -1.32 16.13 -10.23
N SER A 70 -2.41 16.90 -10.24
CA SER A 70 -3.39 16.86 -11.32
C SER A 70 -2.77 17.18 -12.67
N ASN A 71 -1.87 18.17 -12.73
CA ASN A 71 -1.16 18.54 -13.95
C ASN A 71 -0.16 17.45 -14.35
N ARG A 72 0.57 16.87 -13.38
CA ARG A 72 1.56 15.82 -13.63
C ARG A 72 0.93 14.58 -14.25
N TYR A 73 -0.24 14.18 -13.78
CA TYR A 73 -0.94 12.97 -14.19
C TYR A 73 -2.10 13.23 -15.18
N ALA A 74 -2.19 14.44 -15.73
CA ALA A 74 -3.24 14.81 -16.68
C ALA A 74 -3.28 13.89 -17.91
N ASP A 75 -2.11 13.52 -18.43
CA ASP A 75 -1.96 12.74 -19.66
C ASP A 75 -2.12 11.23 -19.45
N LEU A 76 -2.37 10.75 -18.23
CA LEU A 76 -2.68 9.36 -17.98
C LEU A 76 -3.99 8.98 -18.68
N SER A 77 -3.94 7.99 -19.58
CA SER A 77 -5.15 7.46 -20.20
C SER A 77 -6.06 6.77 -19.17
N ALA A 78 -7.36 6.67 -19.47
CA ALA A 78 -8.33 6.01 -18.58
C ALA A 78 -7.95 4.56 -18.24
N THR A 79 -7.34 3.83 -19.20
CA THR A 79 -6.84 2.48 -18.97
C THR A 79 -5.73 2.48 -17.93
N VAL A 80 -4.77 3.40 -18.06
CA VAL A 80 -3.66 3.52 -17.11
C VAL A 80 -4.17 3.87 -15.71
N ARG A 81 -5.13 4.80 -15.60
CA ARG A 81 -5.74 5.17 -14.30
C ARG A 81 -6.44 3.98 -13.64
N SER A 82 -7.22 3.20 -14.40
CA SER A 82 -7.86 1.98 -13.89
C SER A 82 -6.85 0.88 -13.52
N ASP A 83 -5.66 0.92 -14.11
CA ASP A 83 -4.59 -0.01 -13.79
C ASP A 83 -3.82 0.39 -12.52
N LEU A 84 -3.85 1.68 -12.12
CA LEU A 84 -3.23 2.15 -10.87
C LEU A 84 -3.90 1.54 -9.62
N ASP A 85 -5.24 1.42 -9.62
CA ASP A 85 -6.03 0.69 -8.59
C ASP A 85 -5.64 -0.81 -8.51
N LYS A 86 -4.95 -1.34 -9.53
CA LYS A 86 -4.49 -2.72 -9.57
C LYS A 86 -2.98 -2.86 -9.39
N ILE A 87 -2.29 -1.78 -8.98
CA ILE A 87 -0.84 -1.82 -8.78
C ILE A 87 -0.49 -2.67 -7.57
N GLN A 88 0.47 -3.56 -7.78
CA GLN A 88 1.24 -4.21 -6.73
C GLN A 88 2.69 -3.74 -6.81
N VAL A 89 3.22 -3.35 -5.66
CA VAL A 89 4.63 -3.06 -5.50
C VAL A 89 5.32 -4.36 -5.02
N ASP A 90 6.05 -5.04 -5.90
CA ASP A 90 6.66 -6.34 -5.61
C ASP A 90 7.79 -6.21 -4.58
N ARG A 91 8.79 -5.37 -4.89
CA ARG A 91 10.00 -5.21 -4.08
C ARG A 91 10.25 -3.77 -3.66
N VAL A 92 10.34 -3.59 -2.35
CA VAL A 92 10.82 -2.39 -1.67
C VAL A 92 12.18 -2.68 -1.06
N THR A 93 13.14 -1.75 -1.20
CA THR A 93 14.45 -1.84 -0.52
C THR A 93 14.51 -0.78 0.58
N VAL A 94 14.51 -1.20 1.84
CA VAL A 94 14.61 -0.32 3.00
C VAL A 94 16.07 -0.21 3.47
N LYS A 95 16.51 1.02 3.74
CA LYS A 95 17.80 1.35 4.34
C LYS A 95 17.60 2.42 5.41
N GLY A 96 17.45 1.98 6.66
CA GLY A 96 17.13 2.86 7.77
C GLY A 96 15.79 3.56 7.56
N SER A 97 15.79 4.90 7.53
CA SER A 97 14.58 5.72 7.35
C SER A 97 14.26 6.04 5.89
N THR A 98 14.87 5.35 4.93
CA THR A 98 14.62 5.54 3.50
C THR A 98 14.26 4.22 2.84
N ALA A 99 13.28 4.25 1.94
CA ALA A 99 12.88 3.11 1.12
C ALA A 99 12.93 3.51 -0.35
N THR A 100 13.36 2.60 -1.21
CA THR A 100 13.39 2.81 -2.66
C THR A 100 12.62 1.72 -3.37
N VAL A 101 11.79 2.11 -4.33
CA VAL A 101 11.05 1.22 -5.22
C VAL A 101 11.41 1.59 -6.65
N THR A 102 11.93 0.65 -7.42
CA THR A 102 12.23 0.89 -8.84
C THR A 102 11.02 0.58 -9.71
N ASP A 103 10.81 1.27 -10.84
CA ASP A 103 9.61 1.07 -11.70
C ASP A 103 9.39 -0.39 -12.11
N ARG A 104 10.47 -1.14 -12.36
CA ARG A 104 10.38 -2.58 -12.68
C ARG A 104 9.75 -3.44 -11.57
N ASN A 105 9.63 -2.92 -10.36
CA ASN A 105 9.01 -3.57 -9.21
C ASN A 105 7.56 -3.06 -8.99
N ILE A 106 7.03 -2.23 -9.89
CA ILE A 106 5.66 -1.74 -9.86
C ILE A 106 4.93 -2.45 -11.00
N GLU A 107 4.00 -3.32 -10.63
CA GLU A 107 3.29 -4.17 -11.58
C GLU A 107 1.79 -3.92 -11.48
N VAL A 108 1.14 -3.82 -12.63
CA VAL A 108 -0.31 -3.90 -12.72
C VAL A 108 -0.70 -5.37 -12.72
N VAL A 109 -1.51 -5.78 -11.74
CA VAL A 109 -1.97 -7.17 -11.61
C VAL A 109 -3.46 -7.25 -11.93
N GLN A 110 -3.78 -7.68 -13.15
CA GLN A 110 -5.17 -7.92 -13.52
C GLN A 110 -5.53 -9.38 -13.29
N THR A 111 -6.57 -9.63 -12.48
CA THR A 111 -7.12 -10.97 -12.25
C THR A 111 -8.52 -11.07 -12.84
N VAL A 112 -8.66 -11.88 -13.89
CA VAL A 112 -9.95 -12.14 -14.55
C VAL A 112 -10.46 -13.52 -14.13
N ARG A 113 -11.65 -13.57 -13.53
CA ARG A 113 -12.38 -14.81 -13.24
C ARG A 113 -13.43 -15.04 -14.30
N THR A 114 -13.24 -16.07 -15.13
CA THR A 114 -14.21 -16.47 -16.15
C THR A 114 -14.94 -17.72 -15.68
N THR A 115 -16.27 -17.64 -15.52
CA THR A 115 -17.10 -18.81 -15.21
C THR A 115 -17.87 -19.24 -16.46
N LYS A 116 -17.61 -20.45 -16.94
CA LYS A 116 -18.33 -21.06 -18.07
C LYS A 116 -19.00 -22.35 -17.61
N LYS A 117 -20.15 -22.70 -18.21
CA LYS A 117 -20.69 -24.05 -18.07
C LYS A 117 -19.92 -24.99 -18.99
N ASP A 118 -19.52 -26.15 -18.48
CA ASP A 118 -18.97 -27.22 -19.32
C ASP A 118 -20.09 -27.90 -20.12
N LYS A 119 -19.70 -28.84 -20.99
CA LYS A 119 -20.62 -29.65 -21.81
C LYS A 119 -21.66 -30.45 -21.01
N ASN A 120 -21.48 -30.58 -19.69
CA ASN A 120 -22.39 -31.29 -18.78
C ASN A 120 -23.21 -30.32 -17.91
N GLY A 121 -23.16 -29.02 -18.19
CA GLY A 121 -23.89 -27.99 -17.44
C GLY A 121 -23.26 -27.59 -16.10
N LYS A 122 -22.10 -28.17 -15.73
CA LYS A 122 -21.36 -27.81 -14.51
C LYS A 122 -20.64 -26.48 -14.72
N LYS A 123 -20.73 -25.58 -13.74
CA LYS A 123 -19.95 -24.33 -13.75
C LYS A 123 -18.48 -24.67 -13.50
N LYS A 124 -17.61 -24.21 -14.40
CA LYS A 124 -16.15 -24.21 -14.26
C LYS A 124 -15.67 -22.76 -14.26
N THR A 125 -15.00 -22.37 -13.19
CA THR A 125 -14.36 -21.07 -13.07
C THR A 125 -12.87 -21.21 -13.38
N THR A 126 -12.37 -20.39 -14.29
CA THR A 126 -10.95 -20.24 -14.58
C THR A 126 -10.51 -18.85 -14.14
N THR A 127 -9.43 -18.79 -13.37
CA THR A 127 -8.77 -17.55 -13.00
C THR A 127 -7.55 -17.36 -13.89
N SER A 128 -7.44 -16.21 -14.53
CA SER A 128 -6.24 -15.81 -15.26
C SER A 128 -5.71 -14.52 -14.65
N THR A 129 -4.42 -14.51 -14.32
CA THR A 129 -3.72 -13.34 -13.78
C THR A 129 -2.68 -12.90 -14.81
N SER A 130 -2.75 -11.66 -15.25
CA SER A 130 -1.70 -11.03 -16.07
C SER A 130 -0.97 -9.97 -15.24
N ARG A 131 0.35 -9.92 -15.41
CA ARG A 131 1.24 -8.92 -14.82
C ARG A 131 1.85 -8.10 -15.94
N GLN A 132 1.82 -6.78 -15.80
CA GLN A 132 2.47 -5.85 -16.72
C GLN A 132 3.20 -4.80 -15.90
N THR A 133 4.35 -4.32 -16.35
CA THR A 133 5.02 -3.19 -15.69
C THR A 133 4.09 -1.99 -15.72
N ALA A 134 3.98 -1.28 -14.59
CA ALA A 134 3.18 -0.07 -14.55
C ALA A 134 3.69 0.94 -15.59
N PRO A 135 2.79 1.58 -16.36
CA PRO A 135 3.14 2.67 -17.26
C PRO A 135 3.78 3.82 -16.46
N ASP A 136 4.40 4.79 -17.14
CA ASP A 136 5.20 5.94 -16.68
C ASP A 136 4.62 6.76 -15.49
N VAL A 137 4.51 6.13 -14.32
CA VAL A 137 3.91 6.69 -13.10
C VAL A 137 4.93 7.45 -12.25
N SER A 138 6.22 7.21 -12.49
CA SER A 138 7.31 7.97 -11.89
C SER A 138 7.96 8.91 -12.91
N SER A 139 8.62 9.97 -12.44
CA SER A 139 9.40 10.88 -13.31
C SER A 139 10.83 10.40 -13.62
N GLY A 140 11.18 9.17 -13.25
CA GLY A 140 12.56 8.69 -13.30
C GLY A 140 12.69 7.18 -13.35
N ASN A 141 13.34 6.60 -12.34
CA ASN A 141 13.59 5.15 -12.25
C ASN A 141 12.76 4.50 -11.12
N GLY A 142 11.75 5.21 -10.61
CA GLY A 142 10.93 4.81 -9.47
C GLY A 142 10.82 5.86 -8.38
N PHE A 143 10.42 5.41 -7.19
CA PHE A 143 10.08 6.24 -6.05
C PHE A 143 11.08 6.10 -4.91
N THR A 144 11.27 7.19 -4.18
CA THR A 144 11.93 7.17 -2.87
C THR A 144 10.92 7.61 -1.81
N LEU A 145 10.81 6.79 -0.76
CA LEU A 145 10.00 7.09 0.42
C LEU A 145 10.90 7.34 1.63
N VAL A 146 10.41 8.14 2.56
CA VAL A 146 11.05 8.43 3.84
C VAL A 146 10.14 8.12 5.00
N LYS A 147 10.72 7.62 6.08
CA LYS A 147 9.99 7.34 7.32
C LYS A 147 9.79 8.63 8.11
N SER A 148 8.55 8.88 8.52
CA SER A 148 8.13 10.01 9.35
C SER A 148 7.24 9.50 10.49
N GLY A 149 7.85 9.25 11.66
CA GLY A 149 7.19 8.52 12.74
C GLY A 149 6.98 7.06 12.33
N ASP A 150 5.73 6.60 12.42
CA ASP A 150 5.33 5.25 12.00
C ASP A 150 4.90 5.19 10.52
N ASN A 151 4.82 6.33 9.84
CA ASN A 151 4.37 6.42 8.45
C ASN A 151 5.53 6.47 7.47
N TRP A 152 5.28 6.01 6.24
CA TRP A 152 6.17 6.16 5.10
C TRP A 152 5.55 7.15 4.12
N LEU A 153 6.34 8.10 3.62
CA LEU A 153 5.87 9.17 2.75
C LEU A 153 6.73 9.26 1.50
N VAL A 154 6.11 9.50 0.34
CA VAL A 154 6.80 9.69 -0.94
C VAL A 154 7.55 11.02 -0.94
N ARG A 155 8.86 10.96 -1.23
CA ARG A 155 9.76 12.12 -1.31
C ARG A 155 10.19 12.46 -2.72
N ASP A 156 10.47 11.43 -3.52
CA ASP A 156 11.00 11.57 -4.88
C ASP A 156 10.32 10.55 -5.81
N GLY A 157 10.30 10.85 -7.11
CA GLY A 157 9.65 10.02 -8.13
C GLY A 157 8.38 10.65 -8.73
N LEU A 158 7.98 11.84 -8.26
CA LEU A 158 6.87 12.62 -8.82
C LEU A 158 7.27 13.31 -10.11
#